data_AF-A0A7W3XW74-F1
#
_entry.id   AF-A0A7W3XW74-F1
#
_cell.length_a   1.000
_cell.length_b   1.000
_cell.length_c   1.000
_cell.angle_alpha   90.00
_cell.angle_beta   90.00
_cell.angle_gamma   90.00
#
_symmetry.space_group_name_H-M   'P 1'
#
loop_
_entity.id
_entity.type
_entity.pdbx_description
1 polymer ?
#
loop_
_entity_poly.entity_id
_entity_poly.type
_entity_poly.pdbx_seq_one_letter_code
_entity_poly.pdbx_strand_id
1 'polypeptide(L)' 'MFSTESTTRDLHKALETDVEAALNPTEADGVFRDSRECAALLLLAGALLLSPPTPRPKKG' A
#
# COMPACT_ATOMS: atom_id res chain seq x y z
N MET A 1 -0.47 46.28 -5.42
CA MET A 1 -1.15 45.13 -6.07
C MET A 1 -0.32 43.86 -5.84
N PHE A 2 -0.19 43.42 -4.58
CA PHE A 2 0.67 42.27 -4.19
C PHE A 2 -0.14 41.12 -3.57
N SER A 3 -1.35 41.40 -3.07
CA SER A 3 -2.19 40.46 -2.36
C SER A 3 -2.78 39.34 -3.24
N THR A 4 -3.01 39.57 -4.53
CA THR A 4 -3.57 38.54 -5.40
C THR A 4 -2.55 37.45 -5.72
N GLU A 5 -1.27 37.81 -5.84
CA GLU A 5 -0.18 36.87 -6.13
C GLU A 5 0.16 35.96 -4.94
N SER A 6 0.06 36.48 -3.70
CA SER A 6 0.20 35.64 -2.50
C SER A 6 -0.96 34.65 -2.40
N THR A 7 -2.20 35.09 -2.60
CA THR A 7 -3.38 34.23 -2.50
C THR A 7 -3.38 33.12 -3.55
N THR A 8 -2.99 33.41 -4.79
CA THR A 8 -2.90 32.38 -5.83
C THR A 8 -1.80 31.35 -5.53
N ARG A 9 -0.67 31.78 -4.98
CA ARG A 9 0.42 30.89 -4.57
C ARG A 9 0.01 29.96 -3.44
N ASP A 10 -0.74 30.46 -2.46
CA ASP A 10 -1.21 29.67 -1.33
C ASP A 10 -2.27 28.64 -1.76
N LEU A 11 -3.20 29.05 -2.63
CA LEU A 11 -4.18 28.13 -3.24
C LEU A 11 -3.52 27.04 -4.07
N HIS A 12 -2.49 27.39 -4.85
CA HIS A 12 -1.75 26.40 -5.65
C HIS A 12 -1.08 25.35 -4.76
N LYS A 13 -0.43 25.77 -3.66
CA LYS A 13 0.20 24.84 -2.70
C LYS A 13 -0.81 23.93 -2.02
N ALA A 14 -1.97 24.47 -1.62
CA ALA A 14 -3.04 23.66 -1.04
C ALA A 14 -3.54 22.61 -2.05
N LEU A 15 -3.79 23.03 -3.30
CA LEU A 15 -4.24 22.14 -4.36
C LEU A 15 -3.21 21.05 -4.68
N GLU A 16 -1.92 21.41 -4.76
CA GLU A 16 -0.82 20.47 -4.98
C GLU A 16 -0.75 19.42 -3.87
N THR A 17 -0.92 19.85 -2.61
CA THR A 17 -0.94 18.95 -1.45
C THR A 17 -2.14 18.00 -1.50
N ASP A 18 -3.32 18.51 -1.81
CA ASP A 18 -4.55 17.71 -1.91
C ASP A 18 -4.49 16.70 -3.07
N VAL A 19 -3.91 17.11 -4.21
CA VAL A 19 -3.70 16.24 -5.37
C VAL A 19 -2.70 15.13 -5.06
N GLU A 20 -1.57 15.46 -4.43
CA GLU A 20 -0.58 14.45 -4.02
C GLU A 20 -1.18 13.45 -3.02
N ALA A 21 -1.93 13.92 -2.03
CA ALA A 21 -2.61 13.05 -1.06
C ALA A 21 -3.65 12.13 -1.73
N ALA A 22 -4.34 12.62 -2.77
CA ALA A 22 -5.33 11.84 -3.51
C ALA A 22 -4.68 10.81 -4.46
N LEU A 23 -3.55 11.17 -5.09
CA LEU A 23 -2.81 10.29 -6.01
C LEU A 23 -1.96 9.26 -5.26
N ASN A 24 -1.48 9.61 -4.08
CA ASN A 24 -0.58 8.79 -3.26
C ASN A 24 -1.17 8.61 -1.85
N PRO A 25 -2.33 7.95 -1.72
CA PRO A 25 -2.94 7.71 -0.42
C PRO A 25 -2.02 6.81 0.41
N THR A 26 -1.88 7.12 1.69
CA THR A 26 -1.18 6.23 2.63
C THR A 26 -1.84 4.86 2.62
N GLU A 27 -1.05 3.82 2.39
CA GLU A 27 -1.52 2.45 2.46
C GLU A 27 -1.96 2.12 3.89
N ALA A 28 -3.10 1.44 4.03
CA ALA A 28 -3.47 0.85 5.31
C ALA A 28 -2.46 -0.26 5.64
N ASP A 29 -2.09 -0.42 6.92
CA ASP A 29 -1.18 -1.48 7.35
C ASP A 29 -1.58 -2.84 6.75
N GLY A 30 -0.67 -3.44 5.97
CA GLY A 30 -0.88 -4.73 5.31
C GLY A 30 -1.51 -4.69 3.91
N VAL A 31 -1.83 -3.51 3.35
CA VAL A 31 -2.32 -3.35 1.97
C VAL A 31 -1.22 -2.74 1.08
N PHE A 32 -0.32 -3.61 0.61
CA PHE A 32 0.82 -3.21 -0.21
C PHE A 32 0.44 -3.07 -1.69
N ARG A 33 0.73 -1.93 -2.32
CA ARG A 33 0.64 -1.77 -3.78
C ARG A 33 1.94 -2.11 -4.49
N ASP A 34 3.05 -2.20 -3.77
CA ASP A 34 4.30 -2.68 -4.35
C ASP A 34 4.23 -4.20 -4.60
N SER A 35 4.25 -4.56 -5.88
CA SER A 35 4.32 -5.95 -6.37
C SER A 35 5.50 -6.75 -5.78
N ARG A 36 6.60 -6.08 -5.40
CA ARG A 36 7.78 -6.70 -4.82
C ARG A 36 7.53 -7.14 -3.38
N GLU A 37 6.88 -6.31 -2.59
CA GLU A 37 6.50 -6.64 -1.20
C GLU A 37 5.41 -7.73 -1.20
N CYS A 38 4.51 -7.70 -2.20
CA CYS A 38 3.53 -8.77 -2.43
C CYS A 38 4.14 -10.12 -2.82
N ALA A 39 5.35 -10.15 -3.39
CA ALA A 39 5.97 -11.39 -3.85
C ALA A 39 6.28 -12.34 -2.68
N ALA A 40 6.69 -11.80 -1.53
CA ALA A 40 6.94 -12.60 -0.33
C ALA A 40 5.65 -13.26 0.19
N LEU A 41 4.53 -12.53 0.17
CA LEU A 41 3.22 -13.06 0.56
C LEU A 41 2.72 -14.13 -0.41
N LEU A 42 2.90 -13.93 -1.72
CA LEU A 42 2.57 -14.93 -2.73
C LEU A 42 3.39 -16.21 -2.58
N LEU A 43 4.68 -16.10 -2.27
CA LEU A 43 5.55 -17.26 -2.01
C LEU A 43 5.08 -18.04 -0.78
N LEU A 44 4.74 -17.33 0.32
CA LEU A 44 4.26 -17.97 1.54
C LEU A 44 2.90 -18.65 1.33
N ALA A 45 1.95 -17.94 0.70
CA ALA A 45 0.62 -18.48 0.40
C ALA A 45 0.70 -19.68 -0.55
N GLY A 46 1.57 -19.60 -1.57
CA GLY A 46 1.85 -20.70 -2.48
C GLY A 46 2.43 -21.91 -1.77
N ALA A 47 3.39 -21.71 -0.84
CA ALA A 47 3.96 -22.79 -0.05
C ALA A 47 2.91 -23.48 0.84
N LEU A 48 1.97 -22.74 1.42
CA LEU A 48 0.86 -23.29 2.20
C LEU A 48 -0.10 -24.09 1.31
N LEU A 49 -0.47 -23.57 0.14
CA LEU A 49 -1.35 -24.24 -0.83
C LEU A 49 -0.74 -25.53 -1.41
N LEU A 50 0.57 -25.53 -1.65
CA LEU A 50 1.30 -26.70 -2.17
C LEU A 50 1.83 -27.61 -1.05
N SER A 51 1.59 -27.28 0.22
CA SER A 51 2.06 -28.10 1.32
C SER A 51 1.37 -29.46 1.31
N PRO A 52 2.10 -30.57 1.53
CA PRO A 52 1.49 -31.89 1.64
C PRO A 52 0.48 -31.91 2.79
N PRO A 53 -0.59 -32.72 2.68
CA PRO A 53 -1.60 -32.80 3.73
C PRO A 53 -0.96 -33.18 5.06
N THR A 54 -1.44 -32.59 6.16
CA THR A 54 -0.91 -32.80 7.51
C THR A 54 -0.72 -34.29 7.80
N PRO A 55 0.50 -34.73 8.20
CA PRO A 55 0.78 -36.13 8.45
C PRO A 55 -0.22 -36.72 9.44
N ARG A 56 -0.77 -37.89 9.10
CA ARG A 56 -1.69 -38.61 10.00
C ARG A 56 -0.95 -38.91 11.33
N PRO A 57 -1.54 -38.60 12.49
CA PRO A 57 -0.91 -38.94 13.77
C PRO A 57 -0.70 -40.45 13.89
N LYS A 58 0.46 -40.88 14.41
CA LYS A 58 0.70 -42.30 14.71
C LYS A 58 -0.25 -42.74 15.83
N LYS A 59 -0.94 -43.86 15.61
CA LYS A 59 -1.71 -44.54 16.65
C LYS A 59 -0.70 -45.16 17.62
N GLY A 60 -0.84 -44.81 18.91
CA GLY A 60 -0.14 -45.50 19.99
C GLY A 60 -0.60 -46.94 20.14
#